data_AF-A0A0D6LEB3-F1
#
_entry.id   AF-A0A0D6LEB3-F1
#
_cell.length_a   1.000
_cell.length_b   1.000
_cell.length_c   1.000
_cell.angle_alpha   90.00
_cell.angle_beta   90.00
_cell.angle_gamma   90.00
#
_symmetry.space_group_name_H-M   'P 1'
#
loop_
_entity.id
_entity.type
_entity.pdbx_description
1 polymer ?
#
loop_
_entity_poly.entity_id
_entity_poly.type
_entity_poly.pdbx_seq_one_letter_code
_entity_poly.pdbx_strand_id
1 'polypeptide(L)'
;MATKRAQAGLANAAKTTFGDEELKQHVYRKCLQALIYPISCTTPHNFQTTNFQTPTWCYECEGLLWGLARQGAAEKSSKHGEGERIQSLVAVIRDRMKIQEKNKPEIFETIRTVFGVDERTQQETLKQIKTSILEGSSKWSAKITLTVICAQGLIAKDKTGKSDPYVTAQVLLCSFSFIFFFSNFEFLFLLSHTL
;
A
#
# COMPACT_ATOMS: atom_id res chain seq x y z
N MET A 1 9.69 28.66 -24.32
CA MET A 1 8.96 27.63 -25.12
C MET A 1 8.86 26.26 -24.42
N ALA A 2 9.00 26.16 -23.09
CA ALA A 2 8.93 24.86 -22.36
C ALA A 2 7.53 24.54 -21.78
N THR A 3 6.62 25.51 -21.74
CA THR A 3 5.30 25.38 -21.09
C THR A 3 4.25 24.63 -21.90
N LYS A 4 4.39 24.53 -23.24
CA LYS A 4 3.38 23.87 -24.09
C LYS A 4 3.50 22.33 -24.14
N ARG A 5 4.66 21.75 -23.80
CA ARG A 5 4.84 20.29 -23.80
C ARG A 5 4.35 19.60 -22.52
N ALA A 6 4.34 20.31 -21.39
CA ALA A 6 3.85 19.77 -20.12
C ALA A 6 2.33 19.51 -20.11
N GLN A 7 1.55 20.29 -20.88
CA GLN A 7 0.09 20.13 -20.95
C GLN A 7 -0.35 18.88 -21.72
N ALA A 8 0.42 18.44 -22.72
CA ALA A 8 0.07 17.29 -23.54
C ALA A 8 0.16 15.95 -22.78
N GLY A 9 1.05 15.83 -21.79
CA GLY A 9 1.16 14.65 -20.94
C GLY A 9 0.02 14.51 -19.93
N LEU A 10 -0.52 15.63 -19.43
CA LEU A 10 -1.61 15.63 -18.44
C LEU A 10 -2.94 15.14 -19.03
N ALA A 11 -3.18 15.42 -20.31
CA ALA A 11 -4.41 15.02 -21.01
C ALA A 11 -4.55 13.50 -21.19
N ASN A 12 -3.44 12.75 -21.25
CA ASN A 12 -3.45 11.29 -21.37
C ASN A 12 -3.57 10.58 -20.01
N ALA A 13 -3.15 11.22 -18.91
CA ALA A 13 -3.32 10.68 -17.55
C ALA A 13 -4.79 10.73 -17.07
N ALA A 14 -5.61 11.59 -17.67
CA ALA A 14 -7.03 11.76 -17.33
C ALA A 14 -7.98 10.78 -18.04
N LYS A 15 -7.47 9.86 -18.89
CA LYS A 15 -8.31 8.98 -19.74
C LYS A 15 -8.84 7.70 -19.06
N THR A 16 -8.84 7.64 -17.73
CA THR A 16 -9.54 6.60 -16.97
C THR A 16 -10.78 7.19 -16.29
N THR A 17 -11.64 7.87 -17.04
CA THR A 17 -12.95 8.31 -16.52
C THR A 17 -13.85 7.09 -16.51
N PHE A 18 -13.89 6.37 -15.38
CA PHE A 18 -14.97 5.42 -15.11
C PHE A 18 -16.32 6.11 -15.35
N GLY A 19 -17.30 5.38 -15.89
CA GLY A 19 -18.67 5.89 -15.92
C GLY A 19 -19.18 6.11 -14.50
N ASP A 20 -20.13 7.05 -14.31
CA ASP A 20 -20.63 7.41 -12.98
C ASP A 20 -21.16 6.20 -12.18
N GLU A 21 -21.83 5.24 -12.85
CA GLU A 21 -22.33 4.02 -12.23
C GLU A 21 -21.22 3.02 -11.86
N GLU A 22 -20.20 2.87 -12.70
CA GLU A 22 -19.05 2.00 -12.40
C GLU A 22 -18.23 2.56 -11.24
N LEU A 23 -18.07 3.89 -11.22
CA LEU A 23 -17.42 4.59 -10.13
C LEU A 23 -18.21 4.43 -8.83
N LYS A 24 -19.53 4.56 -8.88
CA LYS A 24 -20.42 4.34 -7.71
C LYS A 24 -20.25 2.94 -7.14
N GLN A 25 -20.25 1.90 -7.98
CA GLN A 25 -20.00 0.52 -7.55
C GLN A 25 -18.59 0.32 -6.99
N HIS A 26 -17.58 0.96 -7.61
CA HIS A 26 -16.20 0.89 -7.14
C HIS A 26 -16.03 1.51 -5.75
N VAL A 27 -16.56 2.72 -5.56
CA VAL A 27 -16.53 3.46 -4.29
C VAL A 27 -17.26 2.67 -3.22
N TYR A 28 -18.44 2.12 -3.53
CA TYR A 28 -19.19 1.26 -2.62
C TYR A 28 -18.35 0.06 -2.13
N ARG A 29 -17.73 -0.68 -3.04
CA ARG A 29 -16.88 -1.82 -2.71
C ARG A 29 -15.67 -1.42 -1.84
N LYS A 30 -15.04 -0.28 -2.15
CA LYS A 30 -13.89 0.24 -1.39
C LYS A 30 -14.27 0.75 0.00
N CYS A 31 -15.43 1.38 0.13
CA CYS A 31 -15.98 1.82 1.41
C CYS A 31 -16.21 0.62 2.33
N LEU A 32 -16.89 -0.42 1.84
CA LEU A 32 -17.11 -1.65 2.60
C LEU A 32 -15.79 -2.36 2.98
N GLN A 33 -14.82 -2.40 2.06
CA GLN A 33 -13.50 -2.99 2.32
C GLN A 33 -12.74 -2.25 3.43
N ALA A 34 -12.80 -0.92 3.45
CA ALA A 34 -12.13 -0.11 4.46
C ALA A 34 -12.78 -0.24 5.85
N LEU A 35 -14.10 -0.45 5.90
CA LEU A 35 -14.85 -0.49 7.16
C LEU A 35 -14.90 -1.88 7.80
N ILE A 36 -14.91 -2.96 7.00
CA ILE A 36 -14.91 -4.33 7.54
C ILE A 36 -13.58 -4.67 8.24
N TYR A 37 -12.49 -4.03 7.84
CA TYR A 37 -11.16 -4.20 8.43
C TYR A 37 -10.42 -2.85 8.56
N PRO A 38 -10.78 -2.02 9.57
CA PRO A 38 -10.24 -0.69 9.72
C PRO A 38 -8.79 -0.70 10.23
N ILE A 39 -8.00 0.31 9.85
CA ILE A 39 -6.60 0.46 10.28
C ILE A 39 -6.50 0.60 11.82
N SER A 40 -7.54 1.12 12.47
CA SER A 40 -7.58 1.27 13.93
C SER A 40 -7.57 -0.06 14.70
N CYS A 41 -7.74 -1.19 14.03
CA CYS A 41 -7.63 -2.51 14.65
C CYS A 41 -6.39 -3.31 14.19
N THR A 42 -5.33 -2.67 13.71
CA THR A 42 -4.07 -3.37 13.42
C THR A 42 -3.50 -3.99 14.69
N THR A 43 -2.96 -5.21 14.57
CA THR A 43 -2.20 -5.84 15.65
C THR A 43 -0.95 -4.99 15.93
N PRO A 44 -0.71 -4.56 17.18
CA PRO A 44 0.53 -3.87 17.50
C PRO A 44 1.73 -4.79 17.27
N HIS A 45 2.81 -4.25 16.73
CA HIS A 45 4.06 -4.99 16.53
C HIS A 45 4.69 -5.33 17.88
N ASN A 46 5.19 -6.56 18.01
CA ASN A 46 5.90 -7.03 19.19
C ASN A 46 7.42 -6.98 18.96
N PHE A 47 7.99 -5.78 19.06
CA PHE A 47 9.41 -5.55 18.85
C PHE A 47 10.26 -6.05 20.02
N GLN A 48 11.34 -6.77 19.70
CA GLN A 48 12.35 -7.21 20.66
C GLN A 48 13.75 -6.85 20.17
N THR A 49 14.61 -6.41 21.11
CA THR A 49 16.01 -6.10 20.81
C THR A 49 16.68 -7.32 20.19
N THR A 50 17.20 -7.16 18.98
CA THR A 50 17.75 -8.24 18.17
C THR A 50 19.16 -7.87 17.72
N ASN A 51 20.03 -8.88 17.60
CA ASN A 51 21.35 -8.74 17.02
C ASN A 51 21.31 -9.28 15.59
N PHE A 52 21.61 -8.45 14.59
CA PHE A 52 21.65 -8.84 13.20
C PHE A 52 23.08 -9.27 12.83
N GLN A 53 23.21 -10.49 12.32
CA GLN A 53 24.50 -11.05 11.92
C GLN A 53 24.96 -10.54 10.54
N THR A 54 24.07 -9.88 9.81
CA THR A 54 24.30 -9.28 8.50
C THR A 54 23.96 -7.79 8.52
N PRO A 55 24.64 -6.96 7.71
CA PRO A 55 24.30 -5.54 7.60
C PRO A 55 22.82 -5.40 7.24
N THR A 56 22.09 -4.69 8.10
CA THR A 56 20.64 -4.52 8.01
C THR A 56 20.33 -3.03 8.02
N TRP A 57 19.30 -2.59 7.31
CA TRP A 57 18.91 -1.19 7.26
C TRP A 57 17.59 -0.98 8.02
N CYS A 58 17.46 0.16 8.68
CA CYS A 58 16.20 0.56 9.30
C CYS A 58 15.15 0.81 8.22
N TYR A 59 13.95 0.26 8.40
CA TYR A 59 12.83 0.44 7.48
C TYR A 59 12.36 1.90 7.36
N GLU A 60 12.45 2.68 8.44
CA GLU A 60 11.93 4.06 8.47
C GLU A 60 12.97 5.09 8.00
N CYS A 61 14.21 4.99 8.50
CA CYS A 61 15.24 6.00 8.25
C CYS A 61 16.32 5.56 7.25
N GLU A 62 16.25 4.34 6.73
CA GLU A 62 17.24 3.74 5.83
C GLU A 62 18.69 3.75 6.37
N GLY A 63 18.86 3.99 7.68
CA GLY A 63 20.15 3.98 8.35
C GLY A 63 20.67 2.56 8.54
N LEU A 64 21.99 2.38 8.38
CA LEU A 64 22.65 1.09 8.59
C LEU A 64 22.65 0.72 10.08
N LEU A 65 22.07 -0.43 10.40
CA LEU A 65 22.13 -1.08 11.72
C LEU A 65 23.37 -1.99 11.75
N TRP A 66 24.46 -1.48 12.34
CA TRP A 66 25.75 -2.16 12.44
C TRP A 66 26.34 -2.03 13.85
N GLY A 67 27.04 -3.06 14.33
CA GLY A 67 27.63 -3.10 15.68
C GLY A 67 27.85 -4.52 16.21
N LEU A 68 28.32 -4.68 17.45
CA LEU A 68 28.58 -6.02 18.03
C LEU A 68 27.36 -6.62 18.75
N ALA A 69 26.45 -5.78 19.28
CA ALA A 69 25.24 -6.22 19.97
C ALA A 69 24.15 -5.14 19.98
N ARG A 70 22.88 -5.56 20.10
CA ARG A 70 21.69 -4.70 20.29
C ARG A 70 21.54 -3.58 19.25
N GLN A 71 21.81 -3.91 17.99
CA GLN A 71 21.85 -2.95 16.88
C GLN A 71 20.45 -2.40 16.52
N GLY A 72 19.37 -3.10 16.88
CA GLY A 72 18.00 -2.63 16.62
C GLY A 72 16.93 -3.51 17.27
N ALA A 73 15.68 -3.29 16.89
CA ALA A 73 14.54 -4.09 17.31
C ALA A 73 13.89 -4.77 16.11
N ALA A 74 13.59 -6.06 16.24
CA ALA A 74 12.90 -6.85 15.22
C ALA A 74 11.61 -7.42 15.79
N GLU A 75 10.60 -7.62 14.94
CA GLU A 75 9.36 -8.25 15.37
C GLU A 75 9.62 -9.72 15.76
N LYS A 76 9.14 -10.13 16.93
CA LYS A 76 9.32 -11.51 17.39
C LYS A 76 8.44 -12.45 16.58
N SER A 77 9.05 -13.36 15.82
CA SER A 77 8.31 -14.46 15.21
C SER A 77 7.86 -15.47 16.28
N SER A 78 6.56 -15.78 16.34
CA SER A 78 6.05 -16.85 17.23
C SER A 78 6.66 -18.19 16.81
N LYS A 79 6.95 -19.14 17.70
CA LYS A 79 7.75 -20.35 17.40
C LYS A 79 7.10 -21.41 16.46
N HIS A 80 5.91 -21.18 15.91
CA HIS A 80 5.13 -22.17 15.14
C HIS A 80 5.62 -22.30 13.69
N GLY A 81 5.26 -23.35 12.94
CA GLY A 81 5.66 -23.47 11.51
C GLY A 81 5.08 -22.36 10.63
N GLU A 82 5.70 -22.03 9.50
CA GLU A 82 5.25 -20.94 8.59
C GLU A 82 3.80 -21.12 8.11
N GLY A 83 3.40 -22.34 7.75
CA GLY A 83 2.01 -22.64 7.37
C GLY A 83 1.00 -22.49 8.51
N GLU A 84 1.38 -22.85 9.74
CA GLU A 84 0.52 -22.73 10.92
C GLU A 84 0.37 -21.26 11.35
N ARG A 85 1.43 -20.45 11.19
CA ARG A 85 1.39 -18.99 11.42
C ARG A 85 0.40 -18.31 10.48
N ILE A 86 0.42 -18.64 9.19
CA ILE A 86 -0.49 -18.05 8.19
C ILE A 86 -1.94 -18.44 8.52
N GLN A 87 -2.21 -19.70 8.84
CA GLN A 87 -3.57 -20.15 9.21
C GLN A 87 -4.08 -19.49 10.50
N SER A 88 -3.22 -19.35 11.51
CA SER A 88 -3.55 -18.64 12.76
C SER A 88 -3.87 -17.17 12.51
N LEU A 89 -3.08 -16.48 11.68
CA LEU A 89 -3.31 -15.07 11.33
C LEU A 89 -4.62 -14.89 10.55
N VAL A 90 -4.87 -15.75 9.55
CA VAL A 90 -6.11 -15.77 8.77
C VAL A 90 -7.33 -15.95 9.67
N ALA A 91 -7.25 -16.81 10.68
CA ALA A 91 -8.32 -17.00 11.65
C ALA A 91 -8.60 -15.73 12.47
N VAL A 92 -7.55 -15.06 12.98
CA VAL A 92 -7.68 -13.80 13.71
C VAL A 92 -8.31 -12.71 12.84
N ILE A 93 -7.89 -12.58 11.59
CA ILE A 93 -8.45 -11.59 10.65
C ILE A 93 -9.94 -11.91 10.39
N ARG A 94 -10.28 -13.18 10.15
CA ARG A 94 -11.67 -13.62 9.94
C ARG A 94 -12.56 -13.29 11.14
N ASP A 95 -12.09 -13.56 12.35
CA ASP A 95 -12.88 -13.32 13.56
C ASP A 95 -13.05 -11.83 13.83
N ARG A 96 -12.03 -11.00 13.55
CA ARG A 96 -12.15 -9.54 13.62
C ARG A 96 -13.21 -8.99 12.66
N MET A 97 -13.24 -9.47 11.43
CA MET A 97 -14.26 -9.07 10.45
C MET A 97 -15.67 -9.45 10.92
N LYS A 98 -15.85 -10.65 11.49
CA LYS A 98 -17.13 -11.09 12.06
C LYS A 98 -17.55 -10.23 13.26
N ILE A 99 -16.60 -9.88 14.12
CA ILE A 99 -16.87 -9.03 15.29
C ILE A 99 -17.31 -7.64 14.83
N GLN A 100 -16.69 -7.07 13.79
CA GLN A 100 -17.12 -5.76 13.30
C GLN A 100 -18.53 -5.76 12.74
N GLU A 101 -18.86 -6.77 11.92
CA GLU A 101 -20.20 -6.91 11.35
C GLU A 101 -21.29 -7.05 12.42
N LYS A 102 -20.96 -7.70 13.55
CA LYS A 102 -21.90 -7.87 14.68
C LYS A 102 -22.00 -6.64 15.58
N ASN A 103 -20.89 -5.97 15.84
CA ASN A 103 -20.85 -4.88 16.82
C ASN A 103 -21.36 -3.55 16.26
N LYS A 104 -21.29 -3.35 14.94
CA LYS A 104 -21.69 -2.10 14.29
C LYS A 104 -22.52 -2.33 13.00
N PRO A 105 -23.65 -3.05 13.07
CA PRO A 105 -24.48 -3.33 11.91
C PRO A 105 -25.05 -2.05 11.27
N GLU A 106 -25.26 -0.99 12.05
CA GLU A 106 -25.81 0.29 11.61
C GLU A 106 -24.97 0.97 10.53
N ILE A 107 -23.65 0.77 10.55
CA ILE A 107 -22.74 1.32 9.55
C ILE A 107 -22.98 0.66 8.20
N PHE A 108 -23.11 -0.67 8.18
CA PHE A 108 -23.37 -1.44 6.96
C PHE A 108 -24.74 -1.13 6.38
N GLU A 109 -25.74 -0.91 7.23
CA GLU A 109 -27.09 -0.50 6.81
C GLU A 109 -27.09 0.90 6.20
N THR A 110 -26.41 1.85 6.84
CA THR A 110 -26.33 3.23 6.33
C THR A 110 -25.71 3.26 4.93
N ILE A 111 -24.64 2.50 4.70
CA ILE A 111 -24.00 2.41 3.38
C ILE A 111 -24.96 1.79 2.36
N ARG A 112 -25.71 0.76 2.74
CA ARG A 112 -26.73 0.16 1.88
C ARG A 112 -27.74 1.21 1.41
N THR A 113 -28.27 2.00 2.35
CA THR A 113 -29.25 3.06 2.05
C THR A 113 -28.67 4.16 1.17
N VAL A 114 -27.45 4.63 1.47
CA VAL A 114 -26.79 5.71 0.71
C VAL A 114 -26.52 5.30 -0.74
N PHE A 115 -26.09 4.06 -0.96
CA PHE A 115 -25.77 3.57 -2.31
C PHE A 115 -26.98 2.96 -3.04
N GLY A 116 -28.10 2.72 -2.34
CA GLY A 116 -29.32 2.15 -2.90
C GLY A 116 -29.16 0.69 -3.35
N VAL A 117 -28.36 -0.09 -2.62
CA VAL A 117 -28.05 -1.49 -2.95
C VAL A 117 -29.00 -2.43 -2.21
N ASP A 118 -29.39 -3.53 -2.84
CA ASP A 118 -30.21 -4.55 -2.17
C ASP A 118 -29.40 -5.39 -1.18
N GLU A 119 -30.09 -6.00 -0.22
CA GLU A 119 -29.45 -6.77 0.86
C GLU A 119 -28.68 -7.98 0.33
N ARG A 120 -29.19 -8.63 -0.71
CA ARG A 120 -28.57 -9.83 -1.29
C ARG A 120 -27.25 -9.47 -1.96
N THR A 121 -27.24 -8.41 -2.77
CA THR A 121 -26.03 -7.88 -3.41
C THR A 121 -25.01 -7.42 -2.37
N GLN A 122 -25.45 -6.82 -1.26
CA GLN A 122 -24.54 -6.46 -0.16
C GLN A 122 -23.91 -7.69 0.49
N GLN A 123 -24.69 -8.74 0.78
CA GLN A 123 -24.16 -9.98 1.35
C GLN A 123 -23.16 -10.67 0.42
N GLU A 124 -23.42 -10.69 -0.89
CA GLU A 124 -22.52 -11.23 -1.91
C GLU A 124 -21.24 -10.39 -2.01
N THR A 125 -21.36 -9.06 -2.04
CA THR A 125 -20.22 -8.13 -2.07
C THR A 125 -19.35 -8.27 -0.81
N LEU A 126 -19.95 -8.38 0.37
CA LEU A 126 -19.23 -8.58 1.63
C LEU A 126 -18.50 -9.92 1.65
N LYS A 127 -19.09 -11.00 1.12
CA LYS A 127 -18.39 -12.29 0.98
C LYS A 127 -17.15 -12.15 0.09
N GLN A 128 -17.29 -11.50 -1.06
CA GLN A 128 -16.18 -11.25 -1.98
C GLN A 128 -15.07 -10.40 -1.35
N ILE A 129 -15.43 -9.34 -0.62
CA ILE A 129 -14.48 -8.47 0.08
C ILE A 129 -13.74 -9.26 1.17
N LYS A 130 -14.45 -10.03 2.00
CA LYS A 130 -13.84 -10.87 3.04
C LYS A 130 -12.82 -11.84 2.44
N THR A 131 -13.16 -12.50 1.33
CA THR A 131 -12.21 -13.38 0.61
C THR A 131 -11.01 -12.58 0.10
N SER A 132 -11.24 -11.42 -0.52
CA SER A 132 -10.16 -10.56 -1.04
C SER A 132 -9.20 -10.07 0.06
N ILE A 133 -9.68 -9.81 1.28
CA ILE A 133 -8.84 -9.40 2.41
C ILE A 133 -7.98 -10.58 2.89
N LEU A 134 -8.55 -11.79 2.95
CA LEU A 134 -7.83 -12.99 3.38
C LEU A 134 -6.79 -13.45 2.35
N GLU A 135 -7.02 -13.21 1.05
CA GLU A 135 -6.03 -13.44 0.01
C GLU A 135 -4.84 -12.46 0.10
N GLY A 136 -5.03 -11.30 0.76
CA GLY A 136 -3.99 -10.31 1.00
C GLY A 136 -3.39 -9.74 -0.28
N SER A 137 -2.10 -9.41 -0.25
CA SER A 137 -1.35 -8.88 -1.39
C SER A 137 -0.79 -9.95 -2.34
N SER A 138 -1.07 -11.25 -2.07
CA SER A 138 -0.49 -12.36 -2.83
C SER A 138 -0.81 -12.33 -4.33
N LYS A 139 -1.92 -11.69 -4.72
CA LYS A 139 -2.37 -11.52 -6.11
C LYS A 139 -2.28 -10.08 -6.61
N TRP A 140 -1.68 -9.17 -5.84
CA TRP A 140 -1.63 -7.76 -6.21
C TRP A 140 -0.45 -7.49 -7.14
N SER A 141 -0.75 -6.94 -8.33
CA SER A 141 0.25 -6.39 -9.24
C SER A 141 -0.30 -5.09 -9.84
N ALA A 142 0.58 -4.13 -10.06
CA ALA A 142 0.22 -2.85 -10.67
C ALA A 142 1.39 -2.31 -11.48
N LYS A 143 1.09 -1.74 -12.65
CA LYS A 143 2.04 -0.95 -13.43
C LYS A 143 1.90 0.51 -13.03
N ILE A 144 2.91 1.06 -12.37
CA ILE A 144 2.94 2.47 -11.96
C ILE A 144 3.73 3.27 -13.00
N THR A 145 3.12 4.33 -13.51
CA THR A 145 3.82 5.30 -14.37
C THR A 145 4.04 6.57 -13.57
N LEU A 146 5.30 6.89 -13.24
CA LEU A 146 5.67 8.09 -12.50
C LEU A 146 6.14 9.17 -13.47
N THR A 147 5.53 10.36 -13.38
CA THR A 147 5.93 11.53 -14.17
C THR A 147 6.26 12.67 -13.21
N VAL A 148 7.54 13.04 -13.12
CA VAL A 148 7.98 14.20 -12.34
C VAL A 148 7.78 15.46 -13.19
N ILE A 149 6.88 16.35 -12.76
CA ILE A 149 6.50 17.55 -13.53
C ILE A 149 7.38 18.74 -13.16
N CYS A 150 7.40 19.11 -11.87
CA CYS A 150 8.20 20.23 -11.37
C CYS A 150 8.39 20.12 -9.85
N ALA A 151 9.33 20.90 -9.31
CA ALA A 151 9.52 21.11 -7.88
C ALA A 151 9.49 22.62 -7.59
N GLN A 152 8.90 23.02 -6.46
CA GLN A 152 8.74 24.43 -6.07
C GLN A 152 9.14 24.62 -4.61
N GLY A 153 9.61 25.83 -4.25
CA GLY A 153 9.99 26.15 -2.88
C GLY A 153 11.23 25.41 -2.36
N LEU A 154 12.16 25.07 -3.25
CA LEU A 154 13.38 24.35 -2.88
C LEU A 154 14.29 25.22 -2.01
N ILE A 155 14.87 24.62 -0.98
CA ILE A 155 15.85 25.26 -0.12
C ILE A 155 17.19 25.31 -0.86
N ALA A 156 17.77 26.51 -0.95
CA ALA A 156 19.11 26.69 -1.51
C ALA A 156 20.13 25.97 -0.61
N LYS A 157 20.89 25.02 -1.17
CA LYS A 157 21.90 24.28 -0.41
C LYS A 157 23.26 25.00 -0.42
N ASP A 158 23.52 25.82 -1.43
CA ASP A 158 24.78 26.53 -1.60
C ASP A 158 24.69 28.01 -1.22
N LYS A 159 25.84 28.56 -0.77
CA LYS A 159 25.99 29.98 -0.35
C LYS A 159 25.71 30.99 -1.47
N THR A 160 25.64 30.54 -2.72
CA THR A 160 25.38 31.34 -3.93
C THR A 160 23.90 31.48 -4.26
N GLY A 161 23.00 30.85 -3.50
CA GLY A 161 21.55 30.94 -3.72
C GLY A 161 21.02 30.15 -4.93
N LYS A 162 21.86 29.31 -5.54
CA LYS A 162 21.47 28.33 -6.58
C LYS A 162 21.58 26.91 -6.03
N SER A 163 20.73 26.02 -6.53
CA SER A 163 20.78 24.57 -6.28
C SER A 163 20.65 23.85 -7.62
N ASP A 164 21.32 22.70 -7.76
CA ASP A 164 21.14 21.74 -8.87
C ASP A 164 20.31 20.53 -8.39
N PRO A 165 18.99 20.67 -8.22
CA PRO A 165 18.16 19.61 -7.67
C PRO A 165 17.99 18.47 -8.68
N TYR A 166 18.06 17.24 -8.17
CA TYR A 166 17.62 16.04 -8.87
C TYR A 166 16.64 15.28 -7.97
N VAL A 167 15.80 14.45 -8.59
CA VAL A 167 14.79 13.64 -7.88
C VAL A 167 15.14 12.17 -8.04
N THR A 168 15.22 11.46 -6.93
CA THR A 168 15.30 10.00 -6.87
C THR A 168 13.96 9.47 -6.38
N ALA A 169 13.33 8.59 -7.14
CA ALA A 169 12.19 7.81 -6.63
C ALA A 169 12.67 6.41 -6.30
N GLN A 170 12.32 5.92 -5.12
CA GLN A 170 12.62 4.55 -4.70
C GLN A 170 11.32 3.81 -4.44
N VAL A 171 11.16 2.66 -5.11
CA VAL A 171 10.04 1.75 -4.84
C VAL A 171 10.61 0.58 -4.05
N LEU A 172 10.24 0.53 -2.77
CA LEU A 172 10.60 -0.56 -1.87
C LEU A 172 9.56 -1.67 -2.01
N LEU A 173 9.98 -2.81 -2.56
CA LEU A 173 9.27 -4.07 -2.42
C LEU A 173 9.93 -4.87 -1.32
N CYS A 174 9.20 -5.79 -0.67
CA CYS A 174 9.71 -6.64 0.43
C CYS A 174 11.04 -7.39 0.12
N SER A 175 11.51 -7.40 -1.13
CA SER A 175 12.75 -8.08 -1.54
C SER A 175 13.69 -7.22 -2.40
N PHE A 176 13.33 -6.00 -2.83
CA PHE A 176 14.17 -5.18 -3.70
C PHE A 176 13.99 -3.67 -3.48
N SER A 177 15.11 -2.95 -3.42
CA SER A 177 15.17 -1.50 -3.57
C SER A 177 15.55 -1.15 -5.00
N PHE A 178 14.68 -0.44 -5.71
CA PHE A 178 15.01 0.14 -7.01
C PHE A 178 15.13 1.65 -6.88
N ILE A 179 16.32 2.20 -7.10
CA ILE A 179 16.57 3.65 -7.16
C ILE A 179 16.46 4.07 -8.63
N PHE A 180 15.48 4.90 -8.95
CA PHE A 180 15.30 5.44 -10.29
C PHE A 180 15.93 6.83 -10.40
N PHE A 181 16.91 6.95 -11.30
CA PHE A 181 17.42 8.24 -11.79
C PHE A 181 16.64 8.62 -13.05
N PHE A 182 15.80 9.65 -12.97
CA PHE A 182 14.99 10.06 -14.10
C PHE A 182 15.83 10.86 -15.12
N SER A 183 16.29 10.18 -16.16
CA SER A 183 16.67 10.79 -17.45
C SER A 183 16.12 9.92 -18.59
N ASN A 184 14.89 10.25 -19.03
CA ASN A 184 14.20 9.76 -20.25
C ASN A 184 14.29 8.25 -20.61
N PHE A 185 13.65 7.35 -19.85
CA PHE A 185 13.31 6.00 -20.36
C PHE A 185 11.98 5.49 -19.76
N GLU A 186 11.06 5.04 -20.62
CA GLU A 186 9.89 4.24 -20.23
C GLU A 186 10.33 2.80 -19.91
N PHE A 187 9.87 2.22 -18.80
CA PHE A 187 10.08 0.80 -18.50
C PHE A 187 8.76 0.06 -18.25
N LEU A 188 8.65 -1.13 -18.85
CA LEU A 188 7.57 -2.09 -18.68
C LEU A 188 8.01 -3.11 -17.62
N PHE A 189 7.39 -3.11 -16.45
CA PHE A 189 7.57 -4.21 -15.48
C PHE A 189 6.68 -5.39 -15.88
N LEU A 190 7.28 -6.48 -16.35
CA LEU A 190 6.68 -7.82 -16.37
C LEU A 190 7.23 -8.58 -15.16
N LEU A 191 6.43 -8.71 -14.10
CA LEU A 191 6.70 -9.69 -13.04
C LEU A 191 6.29 -11.07 -13.59
N SER A 192 7.21 -11.80 -14.21
CA SER A 192 7.07 -13.25 -14.28
C SER A 192 7.60 -13.83 -12.98
N HIS A 193 6.75 -14.60 -12.30
CA HIS A 193 7.14 -15.49 -11.21
C HIS A 193 8.43 -16.24 -11.55
N THR A 194 9.38 -16.24 -10.62
CA THR A 194 10.33 -17.35 -10.48
C THR A 194 10.39 -17.70 -9.00
N LEU A 195 9.74 -18.85 -8.72
CA LEU A 195 9.79 -19.76 -7.56
C LEU A 195 10.22 -19.20 -6.20
#